data_AF-A0A7C7USG8-F1
#
_entry.id   AF-A0A7C7USG8-F1
#
_cell.length_a   1.000
_cell.length_b   1.000
_cell.length_c   1.000
_cell.angle_alpha   90.00
_cell.angle_beta   90.00
_cell.angle_gamma   90.00
#
_symmetry.space_group_name_H-M   'P 1'
#
loop_
_entity.id
_entity.type
_entity.pdbx_description
1 polymer ?
#
loop_
_entity_poly.entity_id
_entity_poly.type
_entity_poly.pdbx_seq_one_letter_code
_entity_poly.pdbx_strand_id
1 'polypeptide(L)' 'MFGLQGIGLPELLVVLVIVLIVFGASRLREIGGALGGAISEFRRSVSGQDEEDKEPAEAKKEQV' A
#
# COMPACT_ATOMS: atom_id res chain seq x y z
N MET A 1 -28.10 12.87 -7.33
CA MET A 1 -28.41 12.82 -5.89
C MET A 1 -27.74 11.58 -5.34
N PHE A 2 -26.56 11.76 -4.73
CA PHE A 2 -25.66 10.68 -4.29
C PHE A 2 -26.31 9.92 -3.13
N GLY A 3 -26.63 8.65 -3.37
CA GLY A 3 -27.56 7.85 -2.57
C GLY A 3 -26.93 7.18 -1.35
N LEU A 4 -27.24 7.73 -0.18
CA LEU A 4 -27.70 7.14 1.11
C LEU A 4 -27.60 5.64 1.46
N GLN A 5 -26.81 4.80 0.79
CA GLN A 5 -26.65 3.39 1.18
C GLN A 5 -25.18 2.95 1.12
N GLY A 6 -24.43 3.36 2.13
CA GLY A 6 -23.04 2.95 2.33
C GLY A 6 -22.04 3.99 1.83
N ILE A 7 -20.90 4.06 2.51
CA ILE A 7 -19.71 4.72 1.97
C ILE A 7 -19.38 3.98 0.67
N GLY A 8 -19.77 4.56 -0.46
CA GLY A 8 -19.46 4.01 -1.76
C GLY A 8 -17.97 4.14 -2.05
N LEU A 9 -17.51 3.43 -3.08
CA LEU A 9 -16.18 3.65 -3.66
C LEU A 9 -15.90 5.14 -3.96
N PRO A 10 -16.86 5.97 -4.44
CA PRO A 10 -16.62 7.38 -4.71
C PRO A 10 -16.27 8.18 -3.44
N GLU A 11 -17.00 7.99 -2.35
CA GLU A 11 -16.76 8.69 -1.08
C GLU A 11 -15.40 8.29 -0.48
N LEU A 12 -15.06 7.01 -0.52
CA LEU A 12 -13.74 6.52 -0.08
C LEU A 12 -12.60 7.16 -0.90
N LEU A 13 -12.80 7.31 -2.22
CA LEU A 13 -11.81 7.94 -3.10
C LEU A 13 -11.62 9.42 -2.76
N VAL A 14 -12.71 10.16 -2.49
CA VAL A 14 -12.61 11.56 -2.05
C VAL A 14 -11.82 11.68 -0.74
N VAL A 15 -12.11 10.82 0.25
CA VAL A 15 -11.36 10.79 1.52
C VAL A 15 -9.89 10.45 1.28
N LEU A 16 -9.60 9.46 0.42
CA LEU A 16 -8.24 9.07 0.06
C LEU A 16 -7.46 10.24 -0.55
N VAL A 17 -8.08 11.02 -1.44
CA VAL A 17 -7.45 12.21 -2.02
C VAL A 17 -7.11 13.25 -0.97
N ILE A 18 -8.00 13.50 -0.01
CA ILE A 18 -7.73 14.44 1.09
C ILE A 18 -6.54 13.95 1.94
N VAL A 19 -6.52 12.67 2.30
CA VAL A 19 -5.41 12.05 3.04
C VAL A 19 -4.09 12.17 2.25
N LEU A 20 -4.12 11.94 0.93
CA LEU A 20 -2.96 12.11 0.07
C LEU A 20 -2.45 13.55 0.01
N ILE A 21 -3.32 14.55 0.09
CA ILE A 21 -2.91 15.96 0.13
C ILE A 21 -2.25 16.28 1.47
N VAL A 22 -2.80 15.80 2.58
CA VAL A 22 -2.29 16.07 3.94
C VAL A 22 -0.95 15.35 4.19
N PHE A 23 -0.90 14.06 3.88
CA PHE A 23 0.27 13.23 4.17
C PHE A 23 1.27 13.15 3.00
N GLY A 24 0.82 13.47 1.78
CA GLY A 24 1.58 13.25 0.55
C GLY A 24 1.53 11.79 0.09
N ALA A 25 1.55 11.59 -1.24
CA ALA A 25 1.65 10.25 -1.83
C ALA A 25 2.92 9.51 -1.41
N SER A 26 4.02 10.23 -1.15
CA SER A 26 5.30 9.64 -0.75
C SER A 26 5.22 8.90 0.58
N ARG A 27 4.55 9.47 1.60
CA ARG A 27 4.42 8.82 2.91
C ARG A 27 3.53 7.59 2.86
N LEU A 28 2.45 7.64 2.09
CA LEU A 28 1.60 6.46 1.88
C LEU A 28 2.35 5.33 1.16
N ARG A 29 3.22 5.65 0.19
CA ARG A 29 4.07 4.64 -0.48
C ARG A 29 5.13 4.05 0.45
N GLU A 30 5.77 4.87 1.27
CA GLU A 30 6.77 4.45 2.25
C GLU A 30 6.16 3.48 3.27
N ILE A 31 5.04 3.85 3.87
CA ILE A 31 4.31 3.02 4.84
C ILE A 31 3.73 1.77 4.14
N GLY A 32 3.18 1.92 2.94
CA GLY A 32 2.64 0.82 2.16
C GLY A 32 3.68 -0.22 1.78
N GLY A 33 4.92 0.19 1.46
CA GLY A 33 6.03 -0.72 1.23
C GLY A 33 6.40 -1.52 2.48
N ALA A 34 6.52 -0.87 3.64
CA ALA A 34 6.83 -1.53 4.90
C ALA A 34 5.72 -2.50 5.34
N LEU A 35 4.46 -2.05 5.30
CA LEU A 35 3.29 -2.89 5.62
C LEU A 35 3.13 -4.03 4.62
N GLY A 36 3.33 -3.78 3.33
CA GLY A 36 3.24 -4.79 2.28
C GLY A 36 4.28 -5.89 2.45
N GLY A 37 5.53 -5.53 2.77
CA GLY A 37 6.57 -6.50 3.10
C GLY A 37 6.21 -7.35 4.32
N ALA A 38 5.73 -6.71 5.39
CA ALA A 38 5.31 -7.41 6.61
C ALA A 38 4.12 -8.36 6.37
N ILE A 39 3.11 -7.93 5.59
CA ILE A 39 1.95 -8.75 5.23
C ILE A 39 2.37 -9.92 4.31
N SER A 40 3.29 -9.67 3.38
CA SER A 40 3.83 -10.70 2.48
C SER A 40 4.53 -11.79 3.29
N GLU A 41 5.40 -11.41 4.23
CA GLU A 41 6.10 -12.35 5.11
C GLU A 41 5.12 -13.09 6.02
N PHE A 42 4.18 -12.37 6.64
CA PHE A 42 3.14 -12.97 7.48
C PHE A 42 2.32 -14.01 6.70
N ARG A 43 1.93 -13.69 5.45
CA ARG A 43 1.18 -14.62 4.59
C ARG A 43 2.02 -15.85 4.24
N ARG A 44 3.32 -15.70 3.97
CA ARG A 44 4.24 -16.82 3.69
C ARG A 44 4.36 -17.75 4.89
N SER A 45 4.62 -17.21 6.07
CA SER A 45 4.74 -18.00 7.31
C SER A 45 3.44 -18.73 7.67
N VAL A 46 2.28 -18.07 7.49
CA VAL A 46 0.96 -18.69 7.77
C VAL A 46 0.60 -19.76 6.74
N SER A 47 1.03 -19.61 5.48
CA SER A 47 0.71 -20.56 4.41
C SER A 47 1.67 -21.75 4.37
N GLY A 48 2.69 -21.79 5.23
CA GLY A 48 3.70 -22.85 5.25
C GLY A 48 4.54 -22.94 3.97
N GLN A 49 4.57 -21.86 3.18
CA GLN A 49 5.36 -21.76 1.95
C GLN A 49 6.72 -21.17 2.32
N ASP A 50 7.60 -22.03 2.86
CA ASP A 50 9.02 -21.74 3.03
C ASP A 50 9.72 -21.93 1.67
N GLU A 51 9.45 -21.05 0.69
CA GLU A 51 10.28 -21.03 -0.52
C GLU A 51 10.85 -19.64 -0.80
N GLU A 52 12.16 -19.70 -1.02
CA GLU A 52 13.13 -18.64 -1.24
C GLU A 52 12.66 -17.67 -2.32
N ASP A 53 12.42 -16.41 -1.93
CA ASP A 53 12.48 -15.31 -2.88
C ASP A 53 13.13 -14.13 -2.17
N LYS A 54 14.47 -14.22 -2.11
CA LYS A 54 15.33 -13.06 -1.90
C LYS A 54 15.50 -12.39 -3.25
N GLU A 55 14.86 -11.24 -3.44
CA GLU A 55 15.52 -10.13 -4.12
C GLU A 55 14.87 -8.80 -3.70
N PRO A 56 15.64 -7.88 -3.10
CA PRO A 56 15.15 -6.54 -2.84
C PRO A 56 14.99 -5.82 -4.18
N ALA A 57 13.76 -5.39 -4.48
CA ALA A 57 13.51 -4.44 -5.56
C ALA A 57 14.31 -3.17 -5.27
N GLU A 58 15.46 -3.05 -5.93
CA GLU A 58 16.32 -1.89 -5.94
C GLU A 58 15.47 -0.64 -6.16
N ALA A 59 15.39 0.19 -5.12
CA ALA A 59 15.02 1.58 -5.27
C ALA A 59 16.13 2.25 -6.08
N LYS A 60 16.03 2.17 -7.41
CA LYS A 60 16.82 2.96 -8.35
C LYS A 60 16.47 4.43 -8.14
N LYS A 61 17.16 5.08 -7.20
CA LYS A 61 17.43 6.51 -7.20
C LYS A 61 18.84 6.73 -7.77
N GLU A 62 18.88 7.50 -8.86
CA GLU A 62 19.99 8.31 -9.39
C GLU A 62 21.01 7.71 -10.39
N GLN A 63 21.53 8.62 -11.24
CA GLN A 63 22.32 8.50 -12.50
C GLN A 63 21.49 8.20 -13.76
N VAL A 64 21.32 9.09 -14.76
CA VAL A 64 22.12 10.23 -15.26
C VAL A 64 21.17 11.33 -15.74
#